data_AF-A0A941SWP7-F1
#
_entry.id   AF-A0A941SWP7-F1
#
_cell.length_a   1.000
_cell.length_b   1.000
_cell.length_c   1.000
_cell.angle_alpha   90.00
_cell.angle_beta   90.00
_cell.angle_gamma   90.00
#
_symmetry.space_group_name_H-M   'P 1'
#
loop_
_entity.id
_entity.type
_entity.pdbx_description
1 polymer ?
#
loop_
_entity_poly.entity_id
_entity_poly.type
_entity_poly.pdbx_seq_one_letter_code
_entity_poly.pdbx_strand_id
1 'polypeptide(L)' 'IGTRIGPSASTTDVGFGDTLPKTRSGKIRGRLLRWIAKGETITQDTSTLENPAILDQLAETN' A
#
# COMPACT_ATOMS: atom_id res chain seq x y z
N ILE A 1 -4.50 -17.89 3.75
CA ILE A 1 -4.78 -16.93 4.86
C ILE A 1 -5.87 -17.48 5.78
N GLY A 2 -7.03 -17.89 5.24
CA GLY A 2 -8.15 -18.45 6.02
C GLY A 2 -7.83 -19.65 6.93
N THR A 3 -6.82 -20.46 6.60
CA THR A 3 -6.41 -21.62 7.41
C THR A 3 -5.62 -21.24 8.68
N ARG A 4 -4.97 -20.07 8.72
CA ARG A 4 -4.09 -19.67 9.83
C ARG A 4 -4.71 -18.60 10.74
N ILE A 5 -5.60 -17.77 10.20
CA ILE A 5 -6.24 -16.66 10.94
C ILE A 5 -7.76 -16.88 11.12
N GLY A 6 -8.36 -17.78 10.33
CA GLY A 6 -9.79 -18.08 10.35
C GLY A 6 -10.56 -17.43 9.19
N PRO A 7 -11.83 -17.84 8.97
CA PRO A 7 -12.65 -17.41 7.84
C PRO A 7 -12.96 -15.90 7.83
N SER A 8 -12.95 -15.25 9.00
CA SER A 8 -13.15 -13.79 9.15
C SER A 8 -11.99 -12.95 8.59
N ALA A 9 -10.83 -13.57 8.33
CA ALA A 9 -9.67 -12.92 7.73
C ALA A 9 -9.53 -13.21 6.23
N SER A 10 -10.65 -13.54 5.57
CA SER A 10 -10.67 -13.68 4.11
C SER A 10 -10.40 -12.32 3.47
N THR A 11 -9.27 -12.21 2.77
CA THR A 11 -8.89 -11.00 2.06
C THR A 11 -9.71 -10.89 0.78
N THR A 12 -10.54 -9.84 0.69
CA THR A 12 -11.41 -9.59 -0.47
C THR A 12 -10.63 -9.06 -1.67
N ASP A 13 -9.50 -8.38 -1.42
CA ASP A 13 -8.72 -7.72 -2.45
C ASP A 13 -7.22 -7.86 -2.19
N VAL A 14 -6.49 -8.39 -3.18
CA VAL A 14 -5.05 -8.67 -3.10
C VAL A 14 -4.37 -7.98 -4.28
N GLY A 15 -3.90 -6.75 -4.04
CA GLY A 15 -3.03 -6.03 -4.98
C GLY A 15 -1.60 -6.59 -4.94
N PHE A 16 -1.10 -7.06 -6.09
CA PHE A 16 0.31 -7.42 -6.26
C PHE A 16 1.02 -6.23 -6.91
N GLY A 17 1.79 -5.48 -6.12
CA GLY A 17 2.71 -4.46 -6.61
C GLY A 17 4.14 -4.93 -6.45
N ASP A 18 5.01 -4.65 -7.43
CA ASP A 18 6.42 -5.06 -7.42
C ASP A 18 7.19 -4.47 -6.23
N THR A 19 6.74 -3.33 -5.68
CA THR A 19 7.33 -2.72 -4.49
C THR A 19 6.27 -2.09 -3.59
N LEU A 20 6.50 -2.17 -2.27
CA LEU A 20 5.69 -1.52 -1.24
C LEU A 20 6.25 -0.13 -0.90
N PRO A 21 5.41 0.87 -0.54
CA PRO A 21 5.88 2.21 -0.24
C PRO A 21 6.68 2.18 1.05
N LYS A 22 8.00 2.30 0.91
CA LYS A 22 8.97 2.27 2.01
C LYS A 22 9.63 3.64 2.18
N THR A 23 9.89 4.02 3.42
CA THR A 23 10.75 5.15 3.73
C THR A 23 12.20 4.83 3.42
N ARG A 24 13.07 5.86 3.33
CA ARG A 24 14.54 5.68 3.24
C ARG A 24 15.16 4.85 4.37
N SER A 25 14.43 4.65 5.47
CA SER A 25 14.81 3.79 6.58
C SER A 25 14.23 2.36 6.49
N GLY A 26 13.59 2.01 5.38
CA GLY A 26 12.99 0.70 5.12
C GLY A 26 11.61 0.47 5.76
N LYS A 27 11.05 1.44 6.49
CA LYS A 27 9.73 1.29 7.12
C LYS A 27 8.61 1.38 6.07
N ILE A 28 7.70 0.41 6.08
CA ILE A 28 6.52 0.42 5.20
C ILE A 28 5.54 1.51 5.66
N ARG A 29 5.12 2.38 4.75
CA ARG A 29 4.09 3.39 5.00
C ARG A 29 2.70 2.87 4.67
N GLY A 30 2.19 1.97 5.51
CA GLY A 30 0.86 1.37 5.35
C GLY A 30 -0.31 2.37 5.34
N ARG A 31 -0.11 3.59 5.87
CA ARG A 31 -1.12 4.68 5.74
C ARG A 31 -1.38 5.05 4.28
N LEU A 32 -0.34 5.13 3.44
CA LEU A 32 -0.51 5.49 2.02
C LEU A 32 -1.27 4.39 1.27
N LEU A 33 -0.97 3.12 1.57
CA LEU A 33 -1.73 1.98 1.02
C LEU A 33 -3.22 2.07 1.35
N ARG A 34 -3.58 2.54 2.54
CA ARG A 34 -5.00 2.73 2.91
C ARG A 34 -5.68 3.82 2.06
N TRP A 35 -4.98 4.90 1.74
CA TRP A 35 -5.51 5.96 0.87
C TRP A 35 -5.68 5.47 -0.57
N ILE A 36 -4.68 4.75 -1.08
CA ILE A 36 -4.72 4.13 -2.42
C ILE A 36 -5.88 3.13 -2.52
N ALA A 37 -6.05 2.27 -1.51
CA ALA A 37 -7.18 1.32 -1.45
C ALA A 37 -8.55 2.00 -1.35
N LYS A 38 -8.60 3.27 -0.94
CA LYS A 38 -9.83 4.08 -0.93
C LYS A 38 -10.04 4.87 -2.23
N GLY A 39 -9.05 4.89 -3.13
CA GLY A 39 -9.04 5.76 -4.31
C GLY A 39 -8.94 7.26 -3.97
N GLU A 40 -8.48 7.61 -2.76
CA GLU A 40 -8.36 9.00 -2.31
C GLU A 40 -6.99 9.59 -2.70
N THR A 41 -6.97 10.87 -3.09
CA THR A 41 -5.72 11.57 -3.44
C THR A 41 -4.82 11.74 -2.22
N ILE A 42 -3.56 11.33 -2.31
CA ILE A 42 -2.60 11.45 -1.21
C ILE A 42 -2.28 12.93 -0.95
N THR A 43 -2.68 13.44 0.22
CA THR A 43 -2.40 14.81 0.68
C THR A 43 -1.25 14.88 1.70
N GLN A 44 -0.75 13.73 2.15
CA GLN A 44 0.29 13.65 3.17
C GLN A 44 1.69 13.80 2.57
N ASP A 45 2.63 14.22 3.42
CA ASP A 45 4.04 14.33 3.05
C ASP A 45 4.66 12.97 2.67
N THR A 46 5.09 12.87 1.41
CA THR A 46 5.73 11.72 0.77
C THR A 46 7.25 11.87 0.67
N SER A 47 7.83 13.00 1.11
CA SER A 47 9.25 13.35 0.96
C SER A 47 10.23 12.32 1.57
N THR A 48 9.77 11.61 2.58
CA THR A 48 10.56 10.57 3.28
C THR A 48 10.56 9.20 2.58
N LEU A 49 9.76 9.03 1.53
CA LEU A 49 9.77 7.80 0.74
C LEU A 49 11.12 7.66 0.04
N GLU A 50 11.56 6.42 -0.07
CA GLU A 50 12.76 6.09 -0.83
C GLU A 50 12.52 6.29 -2.33
N ASN A 51 11.34 5.89 -2.78
CA ASN A 51 10.87 6.11 -4.14
C ASN A 51 9.43 6.66 -4.06
N PRO A 52 9.14 7.88 -4.55
CA PRO A 52 7.78 8.40 -4.60
C PRO A 52 6.98 7.89 -5.82
N ALA A 53 7.64 7.50 -6.93
CA ALA A 53 6.98 7.09 -8.18
C ALA A 53 6.17 5.78 -8.05
N ILE A 54 6.46 4.97 -7.03
CA ILE A 54 5.69 3.78 -6.68
C ILE A 54 4.23 4.13 -6.33
N LEU A 55 3.97 5.34 -5.83
CA LEU A 55 2.60 5.73 -5.50
C LEU A 55 1.72 5.81 -6.75
N ASP A 56 2.27 6.28 -7.86
CA ASP A 56 1.57 6.36 -9.14
C ASP A 56 1.32 4.94 -9.69
N GLN A 57 2.31 4.06 -9.62
CA GLN A 57 2.18 2.65 -10.02
C GLN A 57 1.10 1.91 -9.22
N LEU A 58 1.05 2.13 -7.90
CA LEU A 58 0.05 1.51 -7.03
C LEU A 58 -1.34 2.12 -7.23
N ALA A 59 -1.44 3.36 -7.68
CA ALA A 59 -2.72 3.99 -8.02
C ALA A 59 -3.27 3.50 -9.36
N GLU A 60 -2.43 3.21 -10.35
CA GLU A 60 -2.83 2.65 -11.66
C GLU A 60 -3.27 1.19 -11.62
N THR A 61 -2.82 0.42 -10.63
CA THR A 61 -3.07 -1.04 -10.56
C THR A 61 -4.48 -1.39 -10.04
N ASN A 62 -5.32 -0.40 -9.73
CA ASN A 62 -6.68 -0.57 -9.18
C ASN A 62 -7.79 -0.43 -10.22
#